data_AF-A0A4Q6BIY5-F1
#
_entry.id   AF-A0A4Q6BIY5-F1
#
_cell.length_a   1.000
_cell.length_b   1.000
_cell.length_c   1.000
_cell.angle_alpha   90.00
_cell.angle_beta   90.00
_cell.angle_gamma   90.00
#
_symmetry.space_group_name_H-M   'P 1'
#
loop_
_entity.id
_entity.type
_entity.pdbx_description
1 polymer ?
#
loop_
_entity_poly.entity_id
_entity_poly.type
_entity_poly.pdbx_seq_one_letter_code
_entity_poly.pdbx_strand_id
1 'polypeptide(L)'
;MHASVDPTKAEAVGLEVTDASSGEWMKHATFGPGDVVLADRGLGRAAEFFEIAERRAYALVRVHLPNVPMASELRTTAFAVTRRACAGELETDIRLDHPTDEKRSLAARLVVVPLPPEKAARARQGVRKAAAKRKRVPDAVTLRLAGYVVLVSTVPKEVADARTLASWYRLRWQVELFFKRCKSLMKLVPRKKVGEALARAMLLTSLLVAVWLTAQIPDDVPSVWRVLATLVTMVCASWLVSAAERLGREWTTEGAKLGGRERAGRARAREAALQALEVLRGPGERGCAMA
;
A
#
# COMPACT_ATOMS: atom_id res chain seq x y z
N MET A 1 5.46 7.07 -0.47
CA MET A 1 4.82 6.78 0.84
C MET A 1 3.78 5.71 0.61
N HIS A 2 3.91 4.60 1.33
CA HIS A 2 2.96 3.49 1.37
C HIS A 2 2.35 3.42 2.76
N ALA A 3 1.07 3.05 2.84
CA ALA A 3 0.35 2.97 4.10
C ALA A 3 -0.52 1.71 4.13
N SER A 4 -0.52 1.04 5.27
CA SER A 4 -1.44 -0.03 5.64
C SER A 4 -2.31 0.48 6.78
N VAL A 5 -3.62 0.30 6.64
CA VAL A 5 -4.63 0.80 7.58
C VAL A 5 -5.51 -0.37 8.01
N ASP A 6 -5.69 -0.54 9.32
CA ASP A 6 -6.70 -1.43 9.87
C ASP A 6 -8.07 -0.78 9.68
N PRO A 7 -8.93 -1.33 8.80
CA PRO A 7 -10.22 -0.74 8.52
C PRO A 7 -11.21 -0.80 9.69
N THR A 8 -10.97 -1.66 10.67
CA THR A 8 -11.86 -1.84 11.84
C THR A 8 -11.65 -0.76 12.89
N LYS A 9 -10.43 -0.22 12.96
CA LYS A 9 -10.03 0.86 13.89
C LYS A 9 -9.81 2.19 13.18
N ALA A 10 -9.77 2.19 11.84
CA ALA A 10 -9.38 3.34 11.02
C ALA A 10 -7.98 3.90 11.37
N GLU A 11 -7.08 3.03 11.82
CA GLU A 11 -5.72 3.34 12.29
C GLU A 11 -4.66 2.85 11.30
N ALA A 12 -3.56 3.59 11.18
CA ALA A 12 -2.42 3.14 10.39
C ALA A 12 -1.63 2.08 11.18
N VAL A 13 -1.50 0.88 10.60
CA VAL A 13 -0.71 -0.23 11.17
C VAL A 13 0.70 -0.31 10.56
N GLY A 14 0.92 0.37 9.43
CA GLY A 14 2.21 0.40 8.77
C GLY A 14 2.34 1.62 7.88
N LEU A 15 3.51 2.27 7.94
CA LEU A 15 3.85 3.42 7.11
C LEU A 15 5.28 3.28 6.61
N GLU A 16 5.45 3.34 5.29
CA GLU A 16 6.78 3.29 4.66
C GLU A 16 6.99 4.51 3.76
N VAL A 17 8.11 5.21 3.94
CA VAL A 17 8.50 6.33 3.07
C VAL A 17 9.61 5.87 2.12
N THR A 18 9.20 5.69 0.87
CA THR A 18 10.02 5.35 -0.29
C THR A 18 10.26 6.58 -1.18
N ASP A 19 11.21 6.46 -2.11
CA ASP A 19 11.41 7.43 -3.18
C ASP A 19 10.31 7.38 -4.25
N ALA A 20 10.41 8.24 -5.27
CA ALA A 20 9.45 8.33 -6.36
C ALA A 20 9.57 7.20 -7.40
N SER A 21 10.67 6.44 -7.39
CA SER A 21 10.90 5.29 -8.28
C SER A 21 10.28 3.99 -7.75
N SER A 22 9.99 3.93 -6.45
CA SER A 22 9.32 2.77 -5.86
C SER A 22 7.84 2.72 -6.24
N GLY A 23 7.48 1.66 -6.97
CA GLY A 23 6.09 1.39 -7.31
C GLY A 23 5.23 0.97 -6.12
N GLU A 24 3.91 0.95 -6.32
CA GLU A 24 2.96 0.38 -5.38
C GLU A 24 2.97 -1.15 -5.50
N TRP A 25 3.60 -1.81 -4.53
CA TRP A 25 3.76 -3.26 -4.42
C TRP A 25 3.31 -3.74 -3.05
N MET A 26 2.77 -4.95 -2.96
CA MET A 26 2.28 -5.52 -1.69
C MET A 26 3.41 -5.76 -0.68
N LYS A 27 4.66 -5.86 -1.15
CA LYS A 27 5.83 -5.96 -0.27
C LYS A 27 5.97 -4.81 0.73
N HIS A 28 5.46 -3.62 0.38
CA HIS A 28 5.48 -2.41 1.22
C HIS A 28 4.33 -2.37 2.24
N ALA A 29 3.35 -3.27 2.12
CA ALA A 29 2.24 -3.33 3.05
C ALA A 29 2.62 -4.13 4.30
N THR A 30 2.13 -3.66 5.44
CA THR A 30 2.26 -4.31 6.75
C THR A 30 1.02 -5.14 7.03
N PHE A 31 1.20 -6.45 7.14
CA PHE A 31 0.18 -7.45 7.47
C PHE A 31 0.89 -8.75 7.90
N GLY A 32 0.19 -9.60 8.65
CA GLY A 32 0.71 -10.86 9.19
C GLY A 32 -0.17 -12.07 8.89
N PRO A 33 0.23 -13.25 9.42
CA PRO A 33 -0.52 -14.49 9.24
C PRO A 33 -1.97 -14.37 9.73
N GLY A 34 -2.93 -14.82 8.91
CA GLY A 34 -4.35 -14.79 9.21
C GLY A 34 -5.08 -13.48 8.85
N ASP A 35 -4.35 -12.40 8.52
CA ASP A 35 -4.97 -11.14 8.11
C ASP A 35 -5.68 -11.25 6.76
N VAL A 36 -6.74 -10.45 6.56
CA VAL A 36 -7.41 -10.30 5.27
C VAL A 36 -7.01 -8.96 4.64
N VAL A 37 -6.17 -9.02 3.61
CA VAL A 37 -5.63 -7.85 2.91
C VAL A 37 -6.62 -7.34 1.87
N LEU A 38 -7.14 -6.14 2.09
CA LEU A 38 -8.03 -5.43 1.16
C LEU A 38 -7.24 -4.55 0.20
N ALA A 39 -7.30 -4.79 -1.11
CA ALA A 39 -6.54 -3.99 -2.08
C ALA A 39 -7.36 -3.57 -3.31
N ASP A 40 -7.03 -2.40 -3.87
CA ASP A 40 -7.66 -1.90 -5.10
C ASP A 40 -7.05 -2.56 -6.36
N ARG A 41 -7.68 -2.29 -7.50
CA ARG A 41 -7.32 -2.78 -8.83
C ARG A 41 -5.88 -2.54 -9.24
N GLY A 42 -5.21 -1.52 -8.72
CA GLY A 42 -3.79 -1.27 -8.97
C GLY A 42 -2.86 -2.38 -8.47
N LEU A 43 -3.29 -3.10 -7.43
CA LEU A 43 -2.58 -4.21 -6.78
C LEU A 43 -3.19 -5.57 -7.14
N GLY A 44 -4.01 -5.63 -8.19
CA GLY A 44 -4.69 -6.86 -8.64
C GLY A 44 -3.84 -7.76 -9.54
N ARG A 45 -2.51 -7.78 -9.37
CA ARG A 45 -1.61 -8.63 -10.17
C ARG A 45 -1.40 -9.97 -9.47
N ALA A 46 -1.19 -11.05 -10.23
CA ALA A 46 -0.97 -12.38 -9.67
C ALA A 46 0.15 -12.42 -8.63
N ALA A 47 1.30 -11.79 -8.92
CA ALA A 47 2.43 -11.71 -7.99
C ALA A 47 2.02 -11.25 -6.58
N GLU A 48 1.11 -10.29 -6.48
CA GLU A 48 0.66 -9.74 -5.19
C GLU A 48 -0.12 -10.79 -4.38
N PHE A 49 -0.89 -11.66 -5.05
CA PHE A 49 -1.62 -12.75 -4.36
C PHE A 49 -0.66 -13.80 -3.79
N PHE A 50 0.42 -14.11 -4.51
CA PHE A 50 1.44 -15.03 -4.02
C PHE A 50 2.24 -14.43 -2.85
N GLU A 51 2.60 -13.14 -2.91
CA GLU A 51 3.22 -12.43 -1.78
C GLU A 51 2.35 -12.49 -0.51
N ILE A 52 1.03 -12.29 -0.65
CA ILE A 52 0.09 -12.38 0.48
C ILE A 52 0.03 -13.81 1.02
N ALA A 53 -0.08 -14.80 0.13
CA ALA A 53 -0.17 -16.20 0.51
C ALA A 53 1.11 -16.72 1.18
N GLU A 54 2.29 -16.29 0.73
CA GLU A 54 3.59 -16.65 1.33
C GLU A 54 3.71 -16.14 2.77
N ARG A 55 3.11 -14.98 3.06
CA ARG A 55 3.00 -14.43 4.43
C ARG A 55 1.85 -15.05 5.24
N ARG A 56 1.21 -16.10 4.72
CA ARG A 56 0.08 -16.82 5.35
C ARG A 56 -1.13 -15.92 5.63
N ALA A 57 -1.32 -14.89 4.81
CA ALA A 57 -2.46 -14.00 4.86
C ALA A 57 -3.46 -14.34 3.74
N TYR A 58 -4.67 -13.79 3.83
CA TYR A 58 -5.71 -13.92 2.83
C TYR A 58 -5.84 -12.64 2.01
N ALA A 59 -6.12 -12.78 0.73
CA ALA A 59 -6.31 -11.67 -0.19
C ALA A 59 -7.81 -11.43 -0.41
N LEU A 60 -8.19 -10.16 -0.53
CA LEU A 60 -9.47 -9.72 -1.07
C LEU A 60 -9.23 -8.47 -1.93
N VAL A 61 -9.01 -8.71 -3.22
CA VAL A 61 -8.49 -7.69 -4.13
C VAL A 61 -9.45 -7.49 -5.28
N ARG A 62 -9.76 -6.23 -5.60
CA ARG A 62 -10.49 -5.93 -6.83
C ARG A 62 -9.58 -6.11 -8.02
N VAL A 63 -10.11 -6.70 -9.08
CA VAL A 63 -9.33 -6.98 -10.29
C VAL A 63 -10.00 -6.46 -11.54
N HIS A 64 -9.21 -6.30 -12.60
CA HIS A 64 -9.76 -6.23 -13.95
C HIS A 64 -9.80 -7.64 -14.51
N LEU A 65 -10.99 -8.21 -14.68
CA LEU A 65 -11.18 -9.62 -15.05
C LEU A 65 -10.31 -10.09 -16.23
N PRO A 66 -10.14 -9.32 -17.33
CA PRO A 66 -9.26 -9.72 -18.44
C PRO A 66 -7.78 -9.88 -18.07
N ASN A 67 -7.32 -9.25 -16.99
CA ASN A 67 -5.92 -9.26 -16.56
C ASN A 67 -5.63 -10.31 -15.49
N VAL A 68 -6.62 -11.09 -15.07
CA VAL A 68 -6.41 -12.15 -14.07
C VAL A 68 -5.85 -13.37 -14.81
N PRO A 69 -4.61 -13.81 -14.50
CA PRO A 69 -4.07 -15.02 -15.10
C PRO A 69 -4.74 -16.22 -14.42
N MET A 70 -5.85 -16.64 -15.01
CA MET A 70 -6.64 -17.79 -14.57
C MET A 70 -6.30 -18.98 -15.44
N ALA A 71 -6.23 -20.17 -14.84
CA ALA A 71 -6.25 -21.43 -15.58
C ALA A 71 -7.52 -21.50 -16.46
N SER A 72 -7.36 -22.07 -17.66
CA SER A 72 -8.10 -21.80 -18.90
C SER A 72 -9.63 -21.89 -18.89
N GLU A 73 -10.30 -22.45 -17.88
CA GLU A 73 -11.73 -22.79 -17.95
C GLU A 73 -12.68 -21.58 -17.87
N LEU A 74 -12.25 -20.47 -17.29
CA LEU A 74 -13.04 -19.21 -17.21
C LEU A 74 -12.56 -18.10 -18.15
N ARG A 75 -11.42 -18.31 -18.82
CA ARG A 75 -10.90 -17.35 -19.82
C ARG A 75 -11.88 -17.15 -20.98
N THR A 76 -12.76 -18.12 -21.24
CA THR A 76 -13.61 -18.17 -22.43
C THR A 76 -14.93 -17.43 -22.34
N THR A 77 -15.21 -16.62 -21.31
CA THR A 77 -15.82 -15.29 -21.55
C THR A 77 -16.09 -14.55 -20.25
N ALA A 78 -15.46 -13.39 -20.09
CA ALA A 78 -16.02 -12.33 -19.26
C ALA A 78 -17.51 -12.07 -19.55
N PHE A 79 -17.99 -12.34 -20.77
CA PHE A 79 -19.43 -12.44 -21.10
C PHE A 79 -20.20 -13.57 -20.40
N ALA A 80 -19.68 -14.80 -20.28
CA ALA A 80 -20.34 -15.88 -19.54
C ALA A 80 -20.40 -15.58 -18.05
N VAL A 81 -19.31 -15.06 -17.49
CA VAL A 81 -19.21 -14.61 -16.10
C VAL A 81 -20.23 -13.49 -15.83
N THR A 82 -20.28 -12.47 -16.68
CA THR A 82 -21.25 -11.37 -16.53
C THR A 82 -22.69 -11.76 -16.87
N ARG A 83 -22.93 -12.74 -17.74
CA ARG A 83 -24.28 -13.28 -18.02
C ARG A 83 -24.82 -14.07 -16.84
N ARG A 84 -23.97 -14.84 -16.16
CA ARG A 84 -24.33 -15.53 -14.90
C ARG A 84 -24.55 -14.53 -13.76
N ALA A 85 -23.74 -13.48 -13.68
CA ALA A 85 -23.91 -12.40 -12.69
C ALA A 85 -25.13 -11.48 -12.95
N CYS A 86 -25.75 -11.51 -14.14
CA CYS A 86 -27.04 -10.85 -14.35
C CYS A 86 -28.16 -11.44 -13.46
N ALA A 87 -28.01 -12.69 -13.00
CA ALA A 87 -28.98 -13.36 -12.12
C ALA A 87 -28.74 -13.11 -10.62
N GLY A 88 -27.66 -12.38 -10.24
CA GLY A 88 -27.30 -12.14 -8.85
C GLY A 88 -25.79 -12.10 -8.62
N GLU A 89 -25.36 -12.41 -7.40
CA GLU A 89 -23.94 -12.58 -7.09
C GLU A 89 -23.41 -13.86 -7.72
N LEU A 90 -22.29 -13.77 -8.45
CA LEU A 90 -21.59 -14.95 -8.95
C LEU A 90 -20.37 -15.21 -8.06
N GLU A 91 -20.31 -16.41 -7.51
CA GLU A 91 -19.16 -16.96 -6.83
C GLU A 91 -18.68 -18.21 -7.58
N THR A 92 -17.39 -18.30 -7.87
CA THR A 92 -16.81 -19.46 -8.56
C THR A 92 -15.38 -19.66 -8.11
N ASP A 93 -14.99 -20.92 -7.89
CA ASP A 93 -13.62 -21.28 -7.55
C ASP A 93 -12.72 -21.20 -8.78
N ILE A 94 -11.52 -20.67 -8.58
CA ILE A 94 -10.56 -20.37 -9.63
C ILE A 94 -9.16 -20.79 -9.18
N ARG A 95 -8.27 -20.98 -10.15
CA ARG A 95 -6.82 -21.09 -9.89
C ARG A 95 -6.10 -19.93 -10.54
N LEU A 96 -5.30 -19.23 -9.75
CA LEU A 96 -4.39 -18.18 -10.20
C LEU A 96 -3.03 -18.81 -10.51
N ASP A 97 -2.55 -18.59 -11.73
CA ASP A 97 -1.23 -19.09 -12.13
C ASP A 97 -0.13 -18.12 -11.67
N HIS A 98 1.00 -18.65 -11.21
CA HIS A 98 2.14 -17.82 -10.84
C HIS A 98 2.73 -17.16 -12.11
N PRO A 99 3.09 -15.87 -12.07
CA PRO A 99 3.50 -15.13 -13.27
C PRO A 99 4.79 -15.64 -13.92
N THR A 100 5.65 -16.34 -13.18
CA THR A 100 6.96 -16.82 -13.67
C THR A 100 7.21 -18.31 -13.43
N ASP A 101 6.33 -19.00 -12.69
CA ASP A 101 6.55 -20.40 -12.30
C ASP A 101 5.29 -21.21 -12.63
N GLU A 102 5.30 -21.85 -13.79
CA GLU A 102 4.13 -22.57 -14.32
C GLU A 102 3.66 -23.73 -13.43
N LYS A 103 4.50 -24.20 -12.50
CA LYS A 103 4.14 -25.28 -11.56
C LYS A 103 3.41 -24.75 -10.34
N ARG A 104 3.48 -23.45 -10.06
CA ARG A 104 2.84 -22.82 -8.92
C ARG A 104 1.49 -22.24 -9.32
N SER A 105 0.46 -22.69 -8.63
CA SER A 105 -0.88 -22.09 -8.72
C SER A 105 -1.44 -21.87 -7.33
N LEU A 106 -2.35 -20.91 -7.22
CA LEU A 106 -3.01 -20.53 -5.98
C LEU A 106 -4.52 -20.70 -6.13
N ALA A 107 -5.14 -21.45 -5.22
CA ALA A 107 -6.59 -21.55 -5.14
C ALA A 107 -7.18 -20.21 -4.69
N ALA A 108 -8.16 -19.71 -5.40
CA ALA A 108 -8.86 -18.48 -5.09
C ALA A 108 -10.33 -18.57 -5.52
N ARG A 109 -11.10 -17.55 -5.19
CA ARG A 109 -12.51 -17.41 -5.51
C ARG A 109 -12.71 -16.14 -6.30
N LEU A 110 -13.42 -16.24 -7.41
CA LEU A 110 -13.90 -15.10 -8.17
C LEU A 110 -15.29 -14.72 -7.67
N VAL A 111 -15.42 -13.49 -7.18
CA VAL A 111 -16.68 -12.92 -6.72
C VAL A 111 -17.06 -11.75 -7.62
N VAL A 112 -18.22 -11.84 -8.26
CA VAL A 112 -18.73 -10.79 -9.16
C VAL A 112 -20.06 -10.27 -8.62
N VAL A 113 -20.06 -8.99 -8.25
CA VAL A 113 -21.19 -8.33 -7.62
C VAL A 113 -21.75 -7.26 -8.58
N PRO A 114 -23.04 -7.29 -8.93
CA PRO A 114 -23.66 -6.25 -9.74
C PRO A 114 -23.69 -4.92 -8.98
N LEU A 115 -23.34 -3.83 -9.66
CA LEU A 115 -23.56 -2.48 -9.14
C LEU A 115 -25.04 -2.11 -9.26
N PRO A 116 -25.57 -1.27 -8.36
CA PRO A 116 -26.87 -0.65 -8.54
C PRO A 116 -26.99 0.00 -9.93
N PRO A 117 -28.15 -0.07 -10.60
CA PRO A 117 -28.31 0.36 -12.00
C PRO A 117 -27.77 1.76 -12.28
N GLU A 118 -28.00 2.71 -11.37
CA GLU A 118 -27.48 4.08 -11.48
C GLU A 118 -25.95 4.15 -11.45
N LYS A 119 -25.32 3.43 -10.51
CA LYS A 119 -23.85 3.38 -10.39
C LYS A 119 -23.23 2.67 -11.59
N ALA A 120 -23.87 1.61 -12.07
CA ALA A 120 -23.48 0.90 -13.27
C ALA A 120 -23.55 1.81 -14.52
N ALA A 121 -24.61 2.62 -14.65
CA ALA A 121 -24.75 3.58 -15.74
C ALA A 121 -23.66 4.68 -15.69
N ARG A 122 -23.40 5.23 -14.51
CA ARG A 122 -22.31 6.21 -14.30
C ARG A 122 -20.94 5.62 -14.62
N ALA A 123 -20.66 4.39 -14.19
CA ALA A 123 -19.41 3.69 -14.49
C ALA A 123 -19.24 3.47 -16.00
N ARG A 124 -20.29 3.03 -16.70
CA ARG A 124 -20.30 2.90 -18.18
C ARG A 124 -20.06 4.24 -18.87
N GLN A 125 -20.69 5.32 -18.39
CA GLN A 125 -20.45 6.66 -18.93
C GLN A 125 -19.00 7.11 -18.72
N GLY A 126 -18.42 6.82 -17.55
CA GLY A 126 -17.01 7.09 -17.25
C GLY A 126 -16.07 6.37 -18.22
N VAL A 127 -16.32 5.10 -18.50
CA VAL A 127 -15.57 4.31 -19.50
C VAL A 127 -15.66 4.95 -20.89
N ARG A 128 -16.85 5.34 -21.34
CA ARG A 128 -17.04 6.03 -22.63
C ARG A 128 -16.27 7.34 -22.71
N LYS A 129 -16.36 8.19 -21.67
CA LYS A 129 -15.63 9.47 -21.59
C LYS A 129 -14.11 9.25 -21.62
N ALA A 130 -13.59 8.27 -20.90
CA ALA A 130 -12.16 7.94 -20.87
C ALA A 130 -11.65 7.44 -22.24
N ALA A 131 -12.44 6.61 -22.92
CA ALA A 131 -12.12 6.11 -24.26
C ALA A 131 -12.15 7.25 -25.30
N ALA A 132 -13.16 8.11 -25.25
CA ALA A 132 -13.27 9.29 -26.11
C ALA A 132 -12.08 10.24 -25.95
N LYS A 133 -11.67 10.54 -24.71
CA LYS A 133 -10.46 11.35 -24.42
C LYS A 133 -9.19 10.75 -25.05
N ARG A 134 -9.15 9.44 -25.20
CA ARG A 134 -8.03 8.68 -25.78
C ARG A 134 -8.23 8.36 -27.27
N LYS A 135 -9.26 8.92 -27.92
CA LYS A 135 -9.65 8.64 -29.32
C LYS A 135 -9.80 7.14 -29.61
N ARG A 136 -10.38 6.39 -28.67
CA ARG A 136 -10.63 4.93 -28.80
C ARG A 136 -12.10 4.62 -28.57
N VAL A 137 -12.56 3.52 -29.17
CA VAL A 137 -13.86 2.93 -28.89
C VAL A 137 -13.69 1.95 -27.73
N PRO A 138 -14.46 2.06 -26.62
CA PRO A 138 -14.40 1.08 -25.56
C PRO A 138 -15.00 -0.24 -26.01
N ASP A 139 -14.30 -1.32 -25.69
CA ASP A 139 -14.73 -2.68 -25.98
C ASP A 139 -16.05 -3.05 -25.24
N ALA A 140 -16.86 -3.92 -25.85
CA ALA A 140 -18.17 -4.31 -25.36
C ALA A 140 -18.09 -5.09 -24.03
N VAL A 141 -17.05 -5.93 -23.86
CA VAL A 141 -16.80 -6.63 -22.59
C VAL A 141 -16.50 -5.61 -21.51
N THR A 142 -15.65 -4.62 -21.82
CA THR A 142 -15.27 -3.57 -20.87
C THR A 142 -16.47 -2.76 -20.40
N LEU A 143 -17.39 -2.39 -21.31
CA LEU A 143 -18.64 -1.71 -20.95
C LEU A 143 -19.57 -2.57 -20.11
N ARG A 144 -19.62 -3.88 -20.38
CA ARG A 144 -20.41 -4.82 -19.58
C ARG A 144 -19.85 -4.95 -18.17
N LEU A 145 -18.54 -5.21 -18.04
CA LEU A 145 -17.83 -5.31 -16.76
C LEU A 145 -17.87 -4.03 -15.93
N ALA A 146 -18.00 -2.87 -16.56
CA ALA A 146 -18.16 -1.60 -15.84
C ALA A 146 -19.42 -1.57 -14.94
N GLY A 147 -20.40 -2.43 -15.19
CA GLY A 147 -21.56 -2.61 -14.33
C GLY A 147 -21.34 -3.48 -13.09
N TYR A 148 -20.13 -3.99 -12.88
CA TYR A 148 -19.84 -4.97 -11.83
C TYR A 148 -18.62 -4.57 -11.00
N VAL A 149 -18.58 -5.07 -9.77
CA VAL A 149 -17.36 -5.16 -8.97
C VAL A 149 -16.88 -6.59 -9.08
N VAL A 150 -15.64 -6.76 -9.55
CA VAL A 150 -14.98 -8.07 -9.68
C VAL A 150 -13.90 -8.15 -8.62
N LEU A 151 -14.03 -9.12 -7.72
CA LEU A 151 -13.13 -9.38 -6.62
C LEU A 151 -12.52 -10.78 -6.79
N VAL A 152 -11.26 -10.92 -6.41
CA VAL A 152 -10.61 -12.20 -6.25
C VAL A 152 -10.21 -12.34 -4.79
N SER A 153 -10.56 -13.48 -4.19
CA SER A 153 -10.28 -13.74 -2.79
C SER A 153 -9.64 -15.11 -2.55
N THR A 154 -8.68 -15.19 -1.64
CA THR A 154 -8.11 -16.46 -1.16
C THR A 154 -8.67 -16.88 0.19
N VAL A 155 -9.60 -16.11 0.76
CA VAL A 155 -10.31 -16.46 1.99
C VAL A 155 -11.07 -17.77 1.75
N PRO A 156 -11.11 -18.74 2.69
CA PRO A 156 -11.92 -19.95 2.55
C PRO A 156 -13.42 -19.66 2.55
N LYS A 157 -14.21 -20.51 1.88
CA LYS A 157 -15.67 -20.31 1.77
C LYS A 157 -16.40 -20.47 3.09
N GLU A 158 -15.84 -21.29 3.98
CA GLU A 158 -16.31 -21.56 5.33
C GLU A 158 -16.17 -20.33 6.24
N VAL A 159 -15.25 -19.42 5.91
CA VAL A 159 -14.98 -18.21 6.69
C VAL A 159 -15.88 -17.04 6.24
N ALA A 160 -16.05 -16.87 4.93
CA ALA A 160 -16.84 -15.77 4.37
C ALA A 160 -17.44 -16.14 3.02
N ASP A 161 -18.75 -15.92 2.88
CA ASP A 161 -19.46 -16.01 1.61
C ASP A 161 -19.23 -14.78 0.72
N ALA A 162 -19.69 -14.83 -0.53
CA ALA A 162 -19.56 -13.74 -1.50
C ALA A 162 -20.10 -12.39 -0.99
N ARG A 163 -21.24 -12.40 -0.29
CA ARG A 163 -21.89 -11.21 0.27
C ARG A 163 -21.07 -10.59 1.39
N THR A 164 -20.47 -11.41 2.24
CA THR A 164 -19.59 -11.00 3.33
C THR A 164 -18.31 -10.41 2.76
N LEU A 165 -17.68 -11.06 1.79
CA LEU A 165 -16.50 -10.54 1.09
C LEU A 165 -16.80 -9.19 0.42
N ALA A 166 -17.95 -9.06 -0.25
CA ALA A 166 -18.38 -7.80 -0.84
C ALA A 166 -18.52 -6.70 0.22
N SER A 167 -19.06 -7.04 1.40
CA SER A 167 -19.22 -6.12 2.52
C SER A 167 -17.88 -5.70 3.12
N TRP A 168 -16.94 -6.62 3.34
CA TRP A 168 -15.58 -6.31 3.79
C TRP A 168 -14.86 -5.42 2.78
N TYR A 169 -14.99 -5.70 1.49
CA TYR A 169 -14.35 -4.89 0.46
C TYR A 169 -14.83 -3.42 0.48
N ARG A 170 -16.04 -3.15 0.97
CA ARG A 170 -16.53 -1.77 1.13
C ARG A 170 -15.69 -0.99 2.14
N LEU A 171 -15.01 -1.63 3.08
CA LEU A 171 -14.18 -1.00 4.10
C LEU A 171 -12.84 -0.47 3.55
N ARG A 172 -12.44 -0.87 2.33
CA ARG A 172 -11.19 -0.43 1.69
C ARG A 172 -11.04 1.10 1.65
N TRP A 173 -12.14 1.85 1.53
CA TRP A 173 -12.11 3.33 1.50
C TRP A 173 -11.47 3.98 2.75
N GLN A 174 -11.31 3.26 3.86
CA GLN A 174 -10.64 3.77 5.06
C GLN A 174 -9.20 4.25 4.78
N VAL A 175 -8.47 3.57 3.89
CA VAL A 175 -7.12 4.03 3.49
C VAL A 175 -7.17 5.38 2.77
N GLU A 176 -8.20 5.63 1.96
CA GLU A 176 -8.38 6.92 1.29
C GLU A 176 -8.75 8.02 2.28
N LEU A 177 -9.56 7.71 3.30
CA LEU A 177 -9.83 8.64 4.39
C LEU A 177 -8.57 8.99 5.17
N PHE A 178 -7.75 8.00 5.51
CA PHE A 178 -6.46 8.22 6.15
C PHE A 178 -5.60 9.20 5.33
N PHE A 179 -5.45 8.96 4.03
CA PHE A 179 -4.72 9.90 3.16
C PHE A 179 -5.36 11.28 3.06
N LYS A 180 -6.70 11.38 3.04
CA LYS A 180 -7.41 12.68 3.07
C LYS A 180 -7.13 13.43 4.38
N ARG A 181 -7.16 12.74 5.52
CA ARG A 181 -6.83 13.31 6.84
C ARG A 181 -5.39 13.79 6.87
N CYS A 182 -4.43 12.97 6.45
CA CYS A 182 -3.02 13.34 6.34
C CYS A 182 -2.80 14.59 5.47
N LYS A 183 -3.45 14.66 4.29
CA LYS A 183 -3.35 15.84 3.42
C LYS A 183 -3.96 17.09 4.05
N SER A 184 -5.10 16.96 4.72
CA SER A 184 -5.81 18.06 5.38
C SER A 184 -5.06 18.61 6.60
N LEU A 185 -4.60 17.72 7.49
CA LEU A 185 -3.96 18.09 8.75
C LEU A 185 -2.57 18.68 8.55
N MET A 186 -1.82 18.13 7.61
CA MET A 186 -0.38 18.34 7.57
C MET A 186 0.06 19.29 6.46
N LYS A 187 -0.89 19.78 5.64
CA LYS A 187 -0.61 20.54 4.41
C LYS A 187 0.62 19.96 3.71
N LEU A 188 0.61 18.64 3.42
CA LEU A 188 1.67 17.92 2.71
C LEU A 188 1.84 18.53 1.31
N VAL A 189 2.46 19.70 1.24
CA VAL A 189 2.75 20.43 0.02
C VAL A 189 4.22 20.12 -0.28
N PRO A 190 4.52 19.54 -1.46
CA PRO A 190 5.89 19.31 -1.89
C PRO A 190 6.65 20.64 -1.89
N ARG A 191 7.61 20.80 -0.96
CA ARG A 191 8.48 21.97 -0.97
C ARG A 191 9.63 21.72 -1.93
N LYS A 192 9.57 22.35 -3.11
CA LYS A 192 10.52 22.18 -4.22
C LYS A 192 11.98 22.62 -3.92
N LYS A 193 12.32 23.01 -2.70
CA LYS A 193 13.64 23.60 -2.35
C LYS A 193 14.19 23.13 -1.00
N VAL A 194 13.86 21.92 -0.59
CA VAL A 194 14.31 21.34 0.69
C VAL A 194 15.18 20.12 0.38
N GLY A 195 16.35 20.01 1.01
CA GLY A 195 17.22 18.84 0.84
C GLY A 195 16.51 17.54 1.26
N GLU A 196 16.85 16.42 0.64
CA GLU A 196 16.14 15.13 0.81
C GLU A 196 15.96 14.73 2.28
N ALA A 197 17.02 14.84 3.09
CA ALA A 197 16.99 14.51 4.51
C ALA A 197 15.96 15.36 5.28
N LEU A 198 15.90 16.66 5.00
CA LEU A 198 14.94 17.56 5.65
C LEU A 198 13.53 17.34 5.12
N ALA A 199 13.35 17.05 3.83
CA ALA A 199 12.04 16.69 3.26
C ALA A 199 11.51 15.40 3.89
N ARG A 200 12.37 14.38 4.04
CA ARG A 200 12.05 13.10 4.69
C ARG A 200 11.72 13.29 6.17
N ALA A 201 12.51 14.08 6.90
CA ALA A 201 12.24 14.41 8.29
C ALA A 201 10.89 15.14 8.44
N MET A 202 10.62 16.16 7.63
CA MET A 202 9.33 16.88 7.63
C MET A 202 8.15 15.95 7.33
N LEU A 203 8.30 15.05 6.35
CA LEU A 203 7.30 14.03 6.01
C LEU A 203 7.06 13.07 7.18
N LEU A 204 8.12 12.52 7.77
CA LEU A 204 8.02 11.59 8.89
C LEU A 204 7.41 12.25 10.14
N THR A 205 7.85 13.46 10.49
CA THR A 205 7.29 14.22 11.61
C THR A 205 5.81 14.51 11.38
N SER A 206 5.45 14.92 10.16
CA SER A 206 4.05 15.09 9.79
C SER A 206 3.29 13.78 10.02
N LEU A 207 3.73 12.69 9.41
CA LEU A 207 3.08 11.39 9.51
C LEU A 207 2.91 10.93 10.96
N LEU A 208 3.93 11.10 11.79
CA LEU A 208 3.87 10.77 13.21
C LEU A 208 2.80 11.59 13.93
N VAL A 209 2.68 12.89 13.64
CA VAL A 209 1.61 13.75 14.16
C VAL A 209 0.23 13.29 13.68
N ALA A 210 0.07 12.93 12.40
CA ALA A 210 -1.22 12.43 11.90
C ALA A 210 -1.62 11.10 12.54
N VAL A 211 -0.68 10.16 12.68
CA VAL A 211 -0.94 8.87 13.35
C VAL A 211 -1.32 9.12 14.81
N TRP A 212 -0.54 9.93 15.53
CA TRP A 212 -0.83 10.26 16.92
C TRP A 212 -2.20 10.92 17.07
N LEU A 213 -2.53 11.91 16.24
CA LEU A 213 -3.85 12.54 16.27
C LEU A 213 -5.00 11.58 15.95
N THR A 214 -4.81 10.71 14.97
CA THR A 214 -5.86 9.75 14.59
C THR A 214 -6.07 8.67 15.64
N ALA A 215 -5.05 8.31 16.40
CA ALA A 215 -5.15 7.39 17.54
C ALA A 215 -5.79 8.03 18.79
N GLN A 216 -5.72 9.36 18.96
CA GLN A 216 -6.22 10.07 20.15
C GLN A 216 -7.63 10.66 19.98
N ILE A 217 -8.19 10.67 18.76
CA ILE A 217 -9.52 11.20 18.49
C ILE A 217 -10.48 10.01 18.35
N PRO A 218 -11.28 9.68 19.39
CA PRO A 218 -12.29 8.64 19.24
C PRO A 218 -13.37 9.08 18.23
N ASP A 219 -13.96 8.10 17.54
CA ASP A 219 -14.87 8.33 16.40
C ASP A 219 -16.16 9.09 16.78
N ASP A 220 -16.49 9.11 18.08
CA ASP A 220 -17.68 9.71 18.70
C ASP A 220 -17.54 11.22 18.97
N VAL A 221 -16.35 11.80 18.80
CA VAL A 221 -16.11 13.22 19.11
C VAL A 221 -16.79 14.13 18.06
N PRO A 222 -17.66 15.07 18.47
CA PRO A 222 -18.33 16.01 17.55
C PRO A 222 -17.34 16.80 16.69
N SER A 223 -17.74 17.13 15.46
CA SER A 223 -16.90 17.79 14.44
C SER A 223 -16.18 19.06 14.93
N VAL A 224 -16.77 19.79 15.89
CA VAL A 224 -16.20 21.02 16.47
C VAL A 224 -14.93 20.75 17.29
N TRP A 225 -14.91 19.69 18.11
CA TRP A 225 -13.74 19.31 18.90
C TRP A 225 -12.64 18.70 18.04
N ARG A 226 -13.03 18.03 16.94
CA ARG A 226 -12.10 17.63 15.87
C ARG A 226 -11.43 18.83 15.21
N VAL A 227 -12.17 19.89 14.91
CA VAL A 227 -11.64 21.14 14.35
C VAL A 227 -10.74 21.85 15.36
N LEU A 228 -11.11 21.88 16.64
CA LEU A 228 -10.28 22.46 17.72
C LEU A 228 -8.97 21.70 17.94
N ALA A 229 -9.01 20.38 18.05
CA ALA A 229 -7.81 19.54 18.13
C ALA A 229 -6.95 19.69 16.87
N THR A 230 -7.57 19.75 15.69
CA THR A 230 -6.88 20.02 14.41
C THR A 230 -6.23 21.41 14.41
N LEU A 231 -6.90 22.44 14.92
CA LEU A 231 -6.37 23.81 14.98
C LEU A 231 -5.20 23.92 15.97
N VAL A 232 -5.35 23.39 17.18
CA VAL A 232 -4.27 23.33 18.18
C VAL A 232 -3.06 22.59 17.59
N THR A 233 -3.31 21.47 16.92
CA THR A 233 -2.21 20.69 16.33
C THR A 233 -1.65 21.29 15.06
N MET A 234 -2.43 22.05 14.27
CA MET A 234 -1.91 22.85 13.16
C MET A 234 -0.98 23.96 13.67
N VAL A 235 -1.30 24.58 14.81
CA VAL A 235 -0.43 25.55 15.46
C VAL A 235 0.85 24.87 15.96
N CYS A 236 0.74 23.72 16.63
CA CYS A 236 1.89 22.94 17.09
C CYS A 236 2.74 22.39 15.93
N ALA A 237 2.13 21.92 14.85
CA ALA A 237 2.82 21.41 13.66
C ALA A 237 3.50 22.54 12.89
N SER A 238 2.87 23.72 12.79
CA SER A 238 3.52 24.90 12.23
C SER A 238 4.70 25.34 13.09
N TRP A 239 4.58 25.27 14.42
CA TRP A 239 5.69 25.52 15.35
C TRP A 239 6.81 24.49 15.21
N LEU A 240 6.49 23.20 15.12
CA LEU A 240 7.44 22.11 14.92
C LEU A 240 8.14 22.20 13.57
N VAL A 241 7.42 22.56 12.50
CA VAL A 241 8.01 22.80 11.18
C VAL A 241 8.91 24.05 11.22
N SER A 242 8.48 25.14 11.84
CA SER A 242 9.32 26.34 12.01
C SER A 242 10.51 26.11 12.95
N ALA A 243 10.39 25.22 13.93
CA ALA A 243 11.48 24.79 14.80
C ALA A 243 12.45 23.88 14.04
N ALA A 244 11.96 22.90 13.28
CA ALA A 244 12.77 22.02 12.43
C ALA A 244 13.46 22.81 11.31
N GLU A 245 12.83 23.85 10.76
CA GLU A 245 13.46 24.76 9.80
C GLU A 245 14.53 25.65 10.46
N ARG A 246 14.34 26.10 11.70
CA ARG A 246 15.35 26.83 12.47
C ARG A 246 16.54 25.94 12.81
N LEU A 247 16.27 24.77 13.39
CA LEU A 247 17.27 23.75 13.70
C LEU A 247 17.98 23.26 12.44
N GLY A 248 17.27 23.10 11.31
CA GLY A 248 17.88 22.72 10.03
C GLY A 248 18.82 23.78 9.47
N ARG A 249 18.47 25.07 9.60
CA ARG A 249 19.35 26.19 9.22
C ARG A 249 20.58 26.30 10.14
N GLU A 250 20.39 26.09 11.44
CA GLU A 250 21.47 26.01 12.44
C GLU A 250 22.37 24.78 12.19
N TRP A 251 21.80 23.61 11.87
CA TRP A 251 22.55 22.41 11.49
C TRP A 251 23.31 22.57 10.18
N THR A 252 22.79 23.27 9.18
CA THR A 252 23.57 23.53 7.95
C THR A 252 24.74 24.50 8.18
N THR A 253 24.65 25.37 9.19
CA THR A 253 25.70 26.34 9.54
C THR A 253 26.74 25.76 10.51
N GLU A 254 26.35 24.90 11.45
CA GLU A 254 27.27 24.16 12.34
C GLU A 254 27.78 22.84 11.73
N GLY A 255 26.97 22.12 10.97
CA GLY A 255 27.33 20.87 10.29
C GLY A 255 28.40 21.05 9.22
N ALA A 256 28.51 22.24 8.64
CA ALA A 256 29.64 22.60 7.79
C ALA A 256 30.99 22.65 8.56
N LYS A 257 30.96 22.99 9.85
CA LYS A 257 32.14 22.99 10.75
C LYS A 257 32.41 21.58 11.32
N LEU A 258 31.38 20.78 11.59
CA LEU A 258 31.50 19.42 12.15
C LEU A 258 31.80 18.34 11.10
N GLY A 259 31.37 18.51 9.85
CA GLY A 259 31.57 17.54 8.76
C GLY A 259 33.03 17.30 8.36
N GLY A 260 33.95 18.20 8.76
CA GLY A 260 35.40 17.96 8.66
C GLY A 260 35.93 17.05 9.78
N ARG A 261 35.42 17.18 11.01
CA ARG A 261 35.84 16.39 12.17
C ARG A 261 35.22 14.98 12.17
N GLU A 262 33.98 14.82 11.76
CA GLU A 262 33.33 13.49 11.67
C GLU A 262 33.91 12.61 10.56
N ARG A 263 34.34 13.18 9.43
CA ARG A 263 35.00 12.41 8.36
C ARG A 263 36.37 11.91 8.81
N ALA A 264 37.12 12.73 9.54
CA ALA A 264 38.39 12.33 10.16
C ALA A 264 38.18 11.27 11.27
N GLY A 265 37.13 11.39 12.08
CA GLY A 265 36.78 10.41 13.13
C GLY A 265 36.34 9.05 12.57
N ARG A 266 35.50 9.04 11.52
CA ARG A 266 35.06 7.81 10.84
C ARG A 266 36.21 7.11 10.10
N ALA A 267 37.15 7.86 9.54
CA ALA A 267 38.37 7.29 8.93
C ALA A 267 39.25 6.59 9.98
N ARG A 268 39.54 7.26 11.11
CA ARG A 268 40.33 6.68 12.21
C ARG A 268 39.66 5.48 12.87
N ALA A 269 38.34 5.52 13.07
CA ALA A 269 37.59 4.39 13.63
C ALA A 269 37.57 3.17 12.69
N ARG A 270 37.51 3.41 11.37
CA ARG A 270 37.58 2.34 10.37
C ARG A 270 38.99 1.73 10.29
N GLU A 271 40.02 2.55 10.41
CA GLU A 271 41.43 2.10 10.43
C GLU A 271 41.75 1.29 11.70
N ALA A 272 41.27 1.74 12.86
CA ALA A 272 41.37 1.00 14.12
C ALA A 272 40.59 -0.33 14.08
N ALA A 273 39.41 -0.37 13.45
CA ALA A 273 38.64 -1.60 13.27
C ALA A 273 39.32 -2.61 12.33
N LEU A 274 39.99 -2.13 11.27
CA LEU A 274 40.76 -2.96 10.35
C LEU A 274 42.03 -3.52 11.00
N GLN A 275 42.74 -2.71 11.80
CA GLN A 275 43.89 -3.18 12.59
C GLN A 275 43.46 -4.21 13.64
N ALA A 276 42.32 -4.02 14.32
CA ALA A 276 41.80 -5.01 15.26
C ALA A 276 41.43 -6.34 14.56
N LEU A 277 40.90 -6.27 13.33
CA LEU A 277 40.59 -7.45 12.51
C LEU A 277 41.84 -8.18 12.00
N GLU A 278 42.96 -7.47 11.76
CA GLU A 278 44.25 -8.08 11.41
C GLU A 278 44.92 -8.76 12.61
N VAL A 279 44.81 -8.18 13.81
CA VAL A 279 45.29 -8.81 15.06
C VAL A 279 44.50 -10.08 15.38
N LEU A 280 43.19 -10.08 15.12
CA LEU A 280 42.35 -11.27 15.24
C LEU A 280 42.61 -12.33 14.15
N ARG A 281 43.32 -11.97 13.08
CA ARG A 281 43.77 -12.88 12.01
C ARG A 281 45.23 -13.35 12.19
N GLY A 282 45.73 -13.30 13.42
CA GLY A 282 47.06 -13.81 13.77
C GLY A 282 47.33 -15.26 13.30
N PRO A 283 48.59 -15.59 13.04
CA PRO A 283 48.99 -16.54 12.00
C PRO A 283 48.96 -18.00 12.47
N GLY A 284 48.31 -18.86 11.68
CA GLY A 284 48.69 -20.27 11.58
C GLY A 284 47.66 -21.29 12.05
N GLU A 285 46.83 -21.75 11.11
CA GLU A 285 46.57 -23.18 10.97
C GLU A 285 46.76 -23.55 9.50
N ARG A 286 48.00 -23.93 9.18
CA ARG A 286 48.31 -24.78 8.03
C ARG A 286 48.29 -26.21 8.52
N GLY A 287 47.40 -27.04 7.98
CA GLY A 287 47.73 -28.45 7.72
C GLY A 287 46.73 -29.51 8.18
N CYS A 288 46.26 -30.24 7.16
CA CYS A 288 46.13 -31.70 7.10
C CYS A 288 44.77 -32.40 7.36
N ALA A 289 44.27 -32.93 6.23
CA ALA A 289 44.08 -34.35 5.94
C ALA A 289 42.76 -35.07 6.32
N MET A 290 42.36 -35.89 5.34
CA MET A 290 41.27 -36.87 5.32
C MET A 290 41.09 -37.70 6.60
N ALA A 291 39.83 -37.95 6.95
CA ALA A 291 39.17 -39.28 6.94
C ALA A 291 37.65 -39.07 6.89
#